data_AF-A0A101IMC3-F1
#
_entry.id   AF-A0A101IMC3-F1
#
_cell.length_a   1.000
_cell.length_b   1.000
_cell.length_c   1.000
_cell.angle_alpha   90.00
_cell.angle_beta   90.00
_cell.angle_gamma   90.00
#
_symmetry.space_group_name_H-M   'P 1'
#
loop_
_entity.id
_entity.type
_entity.pdbx_description
1 polymer ?
#
loop_
_entity_poly.entity_id
_entity_poly.type
_entity_poly.pdbx_seq_one_letter_code
_entity_poly.pdbx_strand_id
1 'polypeptide(L)'
;MESNGKNVDINGRKASYQTGPIYWGEVGTNGQHSFYQLIHQGTKLIPCDFIAFLEPLHKIGNHHDLLISNLFAQAEALAFGKTEQMVKAEGIGEKLIPYRTFEGNRPSSMIILPRLTPSTLGKLIALYEHMVFTQGVIWKINSFDQWGVELGKELATKN
;
A
#
# COMPACT_ATOMS: atom_id res chain seq x y z
N MET A 1 -6.73 2.75 -10.00
CA MET A 1 -6.35 4.09 -10.52
C MET A 1 -7.25 4.49 -11.68
N GLU A 2 -7.35 3.70 -12.74
CA GLU A 2 -8.23 3.99 -13.88
C GLU A 2 -9.71 4.16 -13.48
N SER A 3 -10.25 3.24 -12.66
CA SER A 3 -11.64 3.30 -12.21
C SER A 3 -12.01 4.60 -11.48
N ASN A 4 -11.28 4.93 -10.41
CA ASN A 4 -11.61 6.04 -9.50
C ASN A 4 -10.77 7.31 -9.71
N GLY A 5 -9.89 7.34 -10.70
CA GLY A 5 -9.09 8.51 -11.05
C GLY A 5 -9.89 9.55 -11.81
N LYS A 6 -10.95 10.06 -11.19
CA LYS A 6 -11.96 10.94 -11.82
C LYS A 6 -12.05 12.27 -11.09
N ASN A 7 -12.32 13.35 -11.81
CA ASN A 7 -12.49 14.69 -11.24
C ASN A 7 -13.92 15.26 -11.42
N VAL A 8 -14.85 14.48 -11.99
CA VAL A 8 -16.26 14.85 -12.20
C VAL A 8 -17.15 13.73 -11.66
N ASP A 9 -18.20 14.11 -10.93
CA ASP A 9 -19.21 13.20 -10.36
C ASP A 9 -20.26 12.77 -11.42
N ILE A 10 -21.09 11.79 -11.11
CA ILE A 10 -22.13 11.27 -12.01
C ILE A 10 -23.22 12.29 -12.38
N ASN A 11 -23.26 13.46 -11.71
CA ASN A 11 -24.18 14.55 -12.02
C ASN A 11 -23.50 15.64 -12.86
N GLY A 12 -22.27 15.41 -13.35
CA GLY A 12 -21.51 16.37 -14.15
C GLY A 12 -20.85 17.48 -13.34
N ARG A 13 -20.77 17.36 -12.01
CA ARG A 13 -20.14 18.38 -11.15
C ARG A 13 -18.69 18.05 -10.89
N LYS A 14 -17.82 19.06 -10.92
CA LYS A 14 -16.41 18.90 -10.58
C LYS A 14 -16.25 18.58 -9.08
N ALA A 15 -15.46 17.55 -8.77
CA ALA A 15 -15.15 17.17 -7.40
C ALA A 15 -14.33 18.26 -6.69
N SER A 16 -14.70 18.59 -5.45
CA SER A 16 -13.98 19.53 -4.57
C SER A 16 -13.02 18.84 -3.59
N TYR A 17 -12.84 17.54 -3.73
CA TYR A 17 -12.06 16.67 -2.87
C TYR A 17 -11.23 15.69 -3.71
N GLN A 18 -10.26 15.02 -3.07
CA GLN A 18 -9.45 13.98 -3.71
C GLN A 18 -10.27 12.69 -3.90
N THR A 19 -10.13 12.06 -5.07
CA THR A 19 -10.76 10.78 -5.41
C THR A 19 -9.72 9.65 -5.34
N GLY A 20 -9.59 8.82 -6.38
CA GLY A 20 -8.71 7.65 -6.37
C GLY A 20 -7.25 7.99 -6.04
N PRO A 21 -6.62 7.31 -5.05
CA PRO A 21 -5.22 7.51 -4.75
C PRO A 21 -4.31 6.86 -5.81
N ILE A 22 -3.03 7.22 -5.76
CA ILE A 22 -1.98 6.51 -6.51
C ILE A 22 -1.67 5.22 -5.76
N TYR A 23 -1.86 4.08 -6.43
CA TYR A 23 -1.47 2.77 -5.92
C TYR A 23 -0.11 2.38 -6.51
N TRP A 24 0.78 1.90 -5.65
CA TRP A 24 2.12 1.46 -6.02
C TRP A 24 2.62 0.44 -4.98
N GLY A 25 3.60 -0.38 -5.34
CA GLY A 25 4.16 -1.39 -4.44
C GLY A 25 5.01 -2.43 -5.16
N GLU A 26 5.57 -3.35 -4.38
CA GLU A 26 6.37 -4.48 -4.85
C GLU A 26 6.15 -5.68 -3.92
N VAL A 27 6.57 -6.87 -4.33
CA VAL A 27 6.55 -8.06 -3.48
C VAL A 27 7.56 -7.92 -2.32
N GLY A 28 7.17 -8.40 -1.14
CA GLY A 28 8.09 -8.55 -0.01
C GLY A 28 9.04 -9.73 -0.21
N THR A 29 10.27 -9.70 0.30
CA THR A 29 10.90 -8.62 1.09
C THR A 29 11.65 -7.57 0.25
N ASN A 30 11.67 -7.70 -1.08
CA ASN A 30 12.42 -6.81 -1.99
C ASN A 30 12.12 -5.33 -1.75
N GLY A 31 10.84 -4.98 -1.61
CA GLY A 31 10.42 -3.60 -1.36
C GLY A 31 11.05 -2.98 -0.10
N GLN A 32 11.39 -3.80 0.90
CA GLN A 32 12.05 -3.35 2.13
C GLN A 32 13.43 -2.74 1.86
N HIS A 33 14.11 -3.19 0.80
CA HIS A 33 15.42 -2.70 0.38
C HIS A 33 15.35 -1.62 -0.70
N SER A 34 14.15 -1.17 -1.05
CA SER A 34 13.92 -0.21 -2.13
C SER A 34 13.36 1.12 -1.58
N PHE A 35 12.14 1.10 -1.02
CA PHE A 35 11.39 2.32 -0.70
C PHE A 35 10.84 2.39 0.72
N TYR A 36 11.04 1.35 1.54
CA TYR A 36 10.56 1.34 2.93
C TYR A 36 11.24 2.41 3.79
N GLN A 37 12.45 2.86 3.42
CA GLN A 37 13.08 4.04 4.02
C GLN A 37 12.13 5.26 3.98
N LEU A 38 11.52 5.51 2.83
CA LEU A 38 10.59 6.63 2.65
C LEU A 38 9.27 6.38 3.40
N ILE A 39 8.78 5.13 3.42
CA ILE A 39 7.57 4.79 4.17
C ILE A 39 7.79 5.05 5.67
N HIS A 40 8.93 4.66 6.24
CA HIS A 40 9.22 4.77 7.67
C HIS A 40 9.62 6.16 8.16
N GLN A 41 10.48 6.87 7.43
CA GLN A 41 11.06 8.14 7.88
C GLN A 41 10.82 9.30 6.92
N GLY A 42 10.08 9.06 5.82
CA GLY A 42 9.70 10.13 4.89
C GLY A 42 8.61 11.04 5.46
N THR A 43 8.48 12.21 4.86
CA THR A 43 7.53 13.27 5.25
C THR A 43 6.11 13.08 4.70
N LYS A 44 5.85 11.97 4.00
CA LYS A 44 4.52 11.62 3.48
C LYS A 44 3.95 10.48 4.30
N LEU A 45 2.69 10.62 4.70
CA LEU A 45 1.92 9.52 5.26
C LEU A 45 1.48 8.61 4.10
N ILE A 46 1.90 7.35 4.11
CA ILE A 46 1.58 6.38 3.07
C ILE A 46 0.91 5.18 3.75
N PRO A 47 -0.42 5.04 3.61
CA PRO A 47 -1.11 3.84 4.08
C PRO A 47 -0.62 2.60 3.32
N CYS A 48 -0.38 1.50 4.03
CA CYS A 48 0.10 0.26 3.46
C CYS A 48 -0.88 -0.90 3.69
N ASP A 49 -1.16 -1.67 2.65
CA ASP A 49 -1.79 -2.98 2.79
C ASP A 49 -0.70 -4.06 2.72
N PHE A 50 -0.52 -4.79 3.82
CA PHE A 50 0.32 -5.99 3.87
C PHE A 50 -0.54 -7.21 3.54
N ILE A 51 -0.22 -7.90 2.46
CA ILE A 51 -0.94 -9.10 2.02
C ILE A 51 -0.03 -10.31 2.22
N ALA A 52 -0.52 -11.32 2.96
CA ALA A 52 0.27 -12.52 3.28
C ALA A 52 -0.55 -13.81 3.15
N PHE A 53 0.14 -14.90 2.87
CA PHE A 53 -0.38 -16.26 2.91
C PHE A 53 0.37 -17.04 4.00
N LEU A 54 -0.33 -17.69 4.93
CA LEU A 54 0.29 -18.39 6.08
C LEU A 54 0.98 -19.71 5.70
N GLU A 55 0.55 -20.33 4.61
CA GLU A 55 1.11 -21.57 4.10
C GLU A 55 1.92 -21.30 2.83
N PRO A 56 3.18 -21.76 2.76
CA PRO A 56 3.96 -21.62 1.55
C PRO A 56 3.47 -22.58 0.46
N LEU A 57 3.64 -22.19 -0.80
CA LEU A 57 3.48 -23.13 -1.92
C LEU A 57 4.59 -24.19 -1.94
N HIS A 58 5.79 -23.83 -1.49
CA HIS A 58 6.95 -24.68 -1.42
C HIS A 58 7.61 -24.57 -0.05
N LYS A 59 7.68 -25.67 0.69
CA LYS A 59 8.34 -25.70 2.00
C LYS A 59 9.85 -25.86 1.82
N ILE A 60 10.59 -24.78 2.07
CA ILE A 60 12.07 -24.75 1.99
C ILE A 60 12.59 -24.20 3.32
N GLY A 61 13.14 -25.10 4.16
CA GLY A 61 13.66 -24.74 5.46
C GLY A 61 12.69 -23.87 6.28
N ASN A 62 13.21 -22.79 6.84
CA ASN A 62 12.47 -21.76 7.59
C ASN A 62 12.22 -20.48 6.76
N HIS A 63 12.34 -20.54 5.42
CA HIS A 63 12.24 -19.34 4.58
C HIS A 63 10.89 -18.64 4.73
N HIS A 64 9.80 -19.41 4.81
CA HIS A 64 8.46 -18.85 4.96
C HIS A 64 8.26 -18.20 6.34
N ASP A 65 8.77 -18.83 7.39
CA ASP A 65 8.69 -18.27 8.75
C ASP A 65 9.44 -16.94 8.83
N LEU A 66 10.62 -16.84 8.20
CA LEU A 66 11.37 -15.59 8.10
C LEU A 66 10.61 -14.52 7.30
N LEU A 67 9.98 -14.89 6.18
CA LEU A 67 9.16 -13.97 5.39
C LEU A 67 8.00 -13.40 6.22
N ILE A 68 7.26 -14.27 6.91
CA ILE A 68 6.11 -13.89 7.74
C ILE A 68 6.57 -13.06 8.97
N SER A 69 7.69 -13.43 9.59
CA SER A 69 8.28 -12.65 10.68
C SER A 69 8.63 -11.23 10.24
N ASN A 70 9.19 -11.06 9.04
CA ASN A 70 9.50 -9.75 8.49
C ASN A 70 8.22 -8.93 8.24
N LEU A 71 7.15 -9.56 7.75
CA LEU A 71 5.86 -8.89 7.54
C LEU A 71 5.29 -8.32 8.86
N PHE A 72 5.23 -9.14 9.91
CA PHE A 72 4.75 -8.68 11.22
C PHE A 72 5.64 -7.60 11.81
N ALA A 73 6.97 -7.76 11.73
CA ALA A 73 7.93 -6.77 12.22
C ALA A 73 7.79 -5.43 11.49
N GLN A 74 7.51 -5.43 10.18
CA GLN A 74 7.29 -4.18 9.43
C GLN A 74 6.00 -3.47 9.85
N ALA A 75 4.90 -4.20 10.04
CA ALA A 75 3.65 -3.63 10.52
C ALA A 75 3.80 -3.04 11.94
N GLU A 76 4.49 -3.76 12.84
CA GLU A 76 4.80 -3.31 14.19
C GLU A 76 5.68 -2.06 14.17
N ALA A 77 6.76 -2.05 13.38
CA ALA A 77 7.66 -0.92 13.26
C ALA A 77 6.96 0.34 12.72
N LEU A 78 6.03 0.20 11.77
CA LEU A 78 5.22 1.31 11.26
C LEU A 78 4.27 1.86 12.34
N ALA A 79 3.67 0.98 13.14
CA ALA A 79 2.73 1.38 14.19
C ALA A 79 3.43 2.09 15.36
N PHE A 80 4.50 1.49 15.90
CA PHE A 80 5.10 1.92 17.17
C PHE A 80 6.38 2.73 17.01
N GLY A 81 7.06 2.62 15.87
CA GLY A 81 8.33 3.29 15.65
C GLY A 81 9.38 2.91 16.69
N LYS A 82 10.23 3.88 17.00
CA LYS A 82 11.35 3.74 17.94
C LYS A 82 11.72 5.11 18.48
N THR A 83 11.48 5.32 19.76
CA THR A 83 11.65 6.64 20.41
C THR A 83 13.13 7.00 20.59
N GLU A 84 13.40 8.30 20.76
CA GLU A 84 14.76 8.76 21.08
C GLU A 84 15.33 8.10 22.33
N GLN A 85 14.50 7.86 23.35
CA GLN A 85 14.93 7.19 24.59
C GLN A 85 15.38 5.75 24.32
N MET A 86 14.65 5.02 23.47
CA MET A 86 15.05 3.68 23.05
C MET A 86 16.37 3.71 22.28
N VAL A 87 16.56 4.67 21.38
CA VAL A 87 17.82 4.84 20.62
C VAL A 87 18.98 5.20 21.54
N LYS A 88 18.78 6.07 22.54
CA LYS A 88 19.78 6.39 23.56
C LYS A 88 20.19 5.16 24.38
N ALA A 89 19.23 4.33 24.77
CA ALA A 89 19.46 3.11 25.54
C ALA A 89 20.31 2.08 24.79
N GLU A 90 20.33 2.12 23.45
CA GLU A 90 21.19 1.27 22.61
C GLU A 90 22.65 1.73 22.54
N GLY A 91 23.02 2.79 23.26
CA GLY A 91 24.39 3.32 23.25
C GLY A 91 24.75 4.06 21.96
N ILE A 92 23.76 4.55 21.23
CA ILE A 92 23.98 5.32 20.00
C ILE A 92 24.46 6.74 20.35
N GLY A 93 25.57 7.15 19.72
CA GLY A 93 26.13 8.48 19.94
C GLY A 93 25.11 9.58 19.66
N GLU A 94 25.11 10.64 20.48
CA GLU A 94 24.03 11.63 20.51
C GLU A 94 23.67 12.24 19.15
N LYS A 95 24.69 12.49 18.33
CA LYS A 95 24.53 13.06 16.97
C LYS A 95 23.75 12.14 16.03
N LEU A 96 23.71 10.83 16.29
CA LEU A 96 23.04 9.86 15.44
C LEU A 96 21.57 9.62 15.83
N ILE A 97 21.16 10.06 17.02
CA ILE A 97 19.81 9.79 17.55
C ILE A 97 18.71 10.25 16.58
N PRO A 98 18.70 11.49 16.05
CA PRO A 98 17.60 11.94 15.20
C PRO A 98 17.45 11.10 13.92
N TYR A 99 18.55 10.55 13.41
CA TYR A 99 18.56 9.73 12.19
C TYR A 99 18.11 8.29 12.44
N ARG A 100 18.13 7.82 13.69
CA ARG A 100 17.74 6.46 14.09
C ARG A 100 16.43 6.40 14.88
N THR A 101 15.80 7.55 15.11
CA THR A 101 14.44 7.66 15.64
C THR A 101 13.42 7.37 14.54
N PHE A 102 12.38 6.64 14.90
CA PHE A 102 11.25 6.32 14.03
C PHE A 102 9.99 6.81 14.72
N GLU A 103 9.24 7.70 14.07
CA GLU A 103 8.06 8.34 14.68
C GLU A 103 6.93 7.33 14.97
N GLY A 104 6.86 6.23 14.24
CA GLY A 104 5.72 5.33 14.27
C GLY A 104 4.45 6.04 13.78
N ASN A 105 3.28 5.57 14.24
CA ASN A 105 1.97 6.10 13.87
C ASN A 105 1.73 6.18 12.35
N ARG A 106 2.22 5.18 11.62
CA ARG A 106 2.05 5.04 10.17
C ARG A 106 1.08 3.89 9.88
N PRO A 107 -0.07 4.18 9.24
CA PRO A 107 -1.17 3.22 9.17
C PRO A 107 -0.83 2.06 8.23
N SER A 108 -1.17 0.85 8.68
CA SER A 108 -1.15 -0.33 7.82
C SER A 108 -2.34 -1.23 8.11
N SER A 109 -2.83 -1.92 7.07
CA SER A 109 -3.80 -3.00 7.15
C SER A 109 -3.08 -4.32 6.89
N MET A 110 -3.54 -5.40 7.52
CA MET A 110 -3.01 -6.74 7.26
C MET A 110 -4.11 -7.66 6.73
N ILE A 111 -3.91 -8.18 5.53
CA ILE A 111 -4.81 -9.10 4.84
C ILE A 111 -4.12 -10.46 4.79
N ILE A 112 -4.53 -11.36 5.68
CA ILE A 112 -3.93 -12.69 5.81
C ILE A 112 -4.90 -13.73 5.25
N LEU A 113 -4.41 -14.57 4.34
CA LEU A 113 -5.14 -15.72 3.82
C LEU A 113 -4.39 -17.02 4.18
N PRO A 114 -5.07 -18.18 4.25
CA PRO A 114 -4.40 -19.44 4.62
C PRO A 114 -3.30 -19.83 3.63
N ARG A 115 -3.63 -19.91 2.34
CA ARG A 115 -2.71 -20.33 1.27
C ARG A 115 -3.11 -19.66 -0.04
N LEU A 116 -2.13 -19.40 -0.92
CA LEU A 116 -2.41 -18.93 -2.27
C LEU A 116 -2.95 -20.09 -3.12
N THR A 117 -4.24 -20.05 -3.43
CA THR A 117 -4.96 -20.99 -4.28
C THR A 117 -5.81 -20.18 -5.26
N PRO A 118 -6.33 -20.77 -6.36
CA PRO A 118 -7.22 -20.03 -7.26
C PRO A 118 -8.43 -19.40 -6.54
N SER A 119 -9.00 -20.10 -5.55
CA SER A 119 -10.13 -19.59 -4.78
C SER A 119 -9.75 -18.39 -3.89
N THR A 120 -8.63 -18.47 -3.17
CA THR A 120 -8.18 -17.38 -2.28
C THR A 120 -7.70 -16.17 -3.06
N LEU A 121 -7.07 -16.39 -4.22
CA LEU A 121 -6.74 -15.31 -5.15
C LEU A 121 -8.00 -14.61 -5.67
N GLY A 122 -9.02 -15.37 -6.09
CA GLY A 122 -10.29 -14.81 -6.53
C GLY A 122 -10.97 -13.97 -5.46
N LYS A 123 -10.96 -14.42 -4.19
CA LYS A 123 -11.48 -13.64 -3.05
C LYS A 123 -10.71 -12.33 -2.85
N LEU A 124 -9.39 -12.36 -2.97
CA LEU A 124 -8.56 -11.16 -2.82
C LEU A 124 -8.83 -10.15 -3.94
N ILE A 125 -8.96 -10.61 -5.18
CA ILE A 125 -9.33 -9.74 -6.32
C ILE A 125 -10.71 -9.12 -6.09
N ALA A 126 -11.72 -9.94 -5.77
CA ALA A 126 -13.09 -9.48 -5.52
C ALA A 126 -13.17 -8.48 -4.35
N LEU A 127 -12.36 -8.66 -3.31
CA LEU A 127 -12.24 -7.69 -2.22
C LEU A 127 -11.81 -6.31 -2.77
N TYR A 128 -10.73 -6.24 -3.54
CA TYR A 128 -10.25 -4.97 -4.10
C TYR A 128 -11.24 -4.37 -5.11
N GLU A 129 -11.91 -5.18 -5.94
CA GLU A 129 -12.97 -4.71 -6.83
C GLU A 129 -14.12 -4.04 -6.05
N HIS A 130 -14.59 -4.68 -4.97
CA HIS A 130 -15.65 -4.12 -4.14
C HIS A 130 -15.19 -2.91 -3.32
N MET A 131 -13.93 -2.85 -2.89
CA MET A 131 -13.38 -1.64 -2.25
C MET A 131 -13.35 -0.46 -3.24
N VAL A 132 -12.88 -0.69 -4.47
CA VAL A 132 -12.88 0.33 -5.53
C VAL A 132 -14.30 0.80 -5.83
N PHE A 133 -15.25 -0.14 -5.99
CA PHE A 133 -16.65 0.20 -6.19
C PHE A 133 -17.22 1.02 -5.02
N THR A 134 -17.00 0.59 -3.79
CA THR A 134 -17.51 1.27 -2.58
C THR A 134 -16.99 2.70 -2.50
N GLN A 135 -15.69 2.90 -2.72
CA GLN A 135 -15.09 4.24 -2.79
C GLN A 135 -15.74 5.10 -3.89
N GLY A 136 -15.95 4.53 -5.08
CA GLY A 136 -16.61 5.21 -6.20
C GLY A 136 -18.03 5.66 -5.88
N VAL A 137 -18.81 4.81 -5.22
CA VAL A 137 -20.18 5.12 -4.76
C VAL A 137 -20.16 6.25 -3.73
N ILE A 138 -19.24 6.20 -2.75
CA ILE A 138 -19.09 7.26 -1.74
C ILE A 138 -18.77 8.61 -2.40
N TRP A 139 -17.84 8.62 -3.37
CA TRP A 139 -17.46 9.82 -4.12
C TRP A 139 -18.44 10.19 -5.24
N LYS A 140 -19.49 9.40 -5.47
CA LYS A 140 -20.47 9.61 -6.55
C LYS A 140 -19.81 9.76 -7.93
N ILE A 141 -18.74 9.01 -8.20
CA ILE A 141 -18.08 8.98 -9.51
C ILE A 141 -18.45 7.70 -10.26
N ASN A 142 -18.29 7.71 -11.59
CA ASN A 142 -18.42 6.49 -12.37
C ASN A 142 -17.10 5.70 -12.35
N SER A 143 -17.07 4.58 -11.62
CA SER A 143 -15.90 3.69 -11.54
C SER A 143 -15.67 2.84 -12.79
N PHE A 144 -16.58 2.87 -13.77
CA PHE A 144 -16.65 1.91 -14.87
C PHE A 144 -16.43 2.52 -16.26
N ASP A 145 -16.14 3.83 -16.34
CA ASP A 145 -15.71 4.48 -17.59
C ASP A 145 -14.21 4.84 -17.57
N GLN A 146 -13.67 5.23 -18.73
CA GLN A 146 -12.26 5.55 -18.91
C GLN A 146 -12.00 6.61 -20.01
N TRP A 147 -12.83 7.66 -20.08
CA TRP A 147 -12.71 8.74 -21.09
C TRP A 147 -11.32 9.40 -21.18
N GLY A 148 -10.56 9.38 -20.09
CA GLY A 148 -9.24 10.02 -20.00
C GLY A 148 -8.18 9.48 -20.98
N VAL A 149 -8.38 8.31 -21.58
CA VAL A 149 -7.42 7.72 -22.54
C VAL A 149 -7.69 8.12 -24.00
N GLU A 150 -8.86 8.71 -24.30
CA GLU A 150 -9.30 8.92 -25.68
C GLU A 150 -8.50 10.01 -26.39
N LEU A 151 -8.21 11.12 -25.70
CA LEU A 151 -7.43 12.23 -26.26
C LEU A 151 -6.06 11.78 -26.80
N GLY A 152 -5.36 10.91 -26.06
CA GLY A 152 -4.08 10.38 -26.50
C GLY A 152 -4.19 9.53 -27.77
N LYS A 153 -5.26 8.73 -27.89
CA LYS A 153 -5.53 7.90 -29.07
C LYS A 153 -5.84 8.76 -30.30
N GLU A 154 -6.70 9.77 -30.16
CA GLU A 154 -7.04 10.69 -31.26
C GLU A 154 -5.80 11.41 -31.80
N LEU A 155 -4.95 11.91 -30.91
CA LEU A 155 -3.72 12.61 -31.29
C LEU A 155 -2.70 11.69 -31.99
N ALA A 156 -2.61 10.41 -31.59
CA ALA A 156 -1.73 9.45 -32.23
C ALA A 156 -2.13 9.14 -33.69
N THR A 157 -3.43 9.22 -34.01
CA THR A 157 -3.98 8.91 -35.34
C THR A 157 -4.05 10.09 -36.30
N LYS A 158 -3.69 11.30 -35.87
CA LYS A 158 -3.73 12.52 -36.70
C LYS A 158 -2.53 12.70 -37.66
N ASN A 159 -1.71 11.67 -37.83
CA ASN A 159 -0.55 11.67 -38.73
C ASN A 159 -0.77 10.79 -39.95
#